data_AF-A0A7K4LXD5-F1
#
_entry.id   AF-A0A7K4LXD5-F1
#
_cell.length_a   1.000
_cell.length_b   1.000
_cell.length_c   1.000
_cell.angle_alpha   90.00
_cell.angle_beta   90.00
_cell.angle_gamma   90.00
#
_symmetry.space_group_name_H-M   'P 1'
#
loop_
_entity.id
_entity.type
_entity.pdbx_description
1 polymer ?
#
loop_
_entity_poly.entity_id
_entity_poly.type
_entity_poly.pdbx_seq_one_letter_code
_entity_poly.pdbx_strand_id
1 'polypeptide(L)' 'CPIPKIQNGRISIHKNSYTYEDTVSFNCHEGFTLQGHHTARCRADKTWEPPVPVCKRGKCHPARLVMLLSPS' A
#
# COMPACT_ATOMS: atom_id res chain seq x y z
N CYS A 1 4.98 3.51 17.35
CA CYS A 1 5.38 3.82 15.96
C CYS A 1 4.80 5.14 15.52
N PRO A 2 5.47 5.88 14.60
CA PRO A 2 4.92 7.11 14.03
C PRO A 2 3.64 6.80 13.25
N ILE A 3 2.74 7.78 13.15
CA ILE A 3 1.53 7.66 12.32
C ILE A 3 1.98 7.42 10.87
N PRO A 4 1.63 6.26 10.27
CA PRO A 4 2.12 5.92 8.94
C PRO A 4 1.50 6.85 7.89
N LYS A 5 2.35 7.53 7.12
CA LYS A 5 1.95 8.40 6.03
C LYS A 5 2.10 7.66 4.71
N ILE A 6 0.99 7.41 4.02
CA ILE A 6 0.97 6.78 2.70
C ILE A 6 0.39 7.77 1.70
N GLN A 7 1.15 8.11 0.65
CA GLN A 7 0.68 8.97 -0.42
C GLN A 7 -0.19 8.16 -1.39
N ASN A 8 -1.29 8.74 -1.88
CA ASN A 8 -2.22 8.09 -2.81
C ASN A 8 -2.75 6.74 -2.30
N GLY A 9 -2.95 6.65 -0.99
CA GLY A 9 -3.45 5.45 -0.33
C GLY A 9 -4.08 5.78 1.02
N ARG A 10 -4.55 4.73 1.69
CA ARG A 10 -5.18 4.77 3.00
C ARG A 10 -4.71 3.61 3.86
N ILE A 11 -4.85 3.77 5.17
CA ILE A 11 -4.64 2.70 6.15
C ILE A 11 -5.99 2.18 6.66
N SER A 12 -6.06 0.91 7.06
CA SER A 12 -7.31 0.29 7.51
C SER A 12 -7.84 0.84 8.83
N ILE A 13 -6.95 1.22 9.76
CA ILE A 13 -7.34 1.72 11.08
C ILE A 13 -6.53 2.98 11.34
N HIS A 14 -7.19 4.09 11.62
CA HIS A 14 -6.55 5.33 12.06
C HIS A 14 -6.63 5.41 13.59
N LYS A 15 -5.47 5.34 14.26
CA LYS A 15 -5.34 5.58 15.70
C LYS A 15 -4.55 6.86 15.95
N ASN A 16 -4.80 7.51 17.09
CA ASN A 16 -4.00 8.64 17.56
C ASN A 16 -2.56 8.21 17.94
N SER A 17 -2.37 6.93 18.29
CA SER A 17 -1.06 6.35 18.61
C SER A 17 -1.02 4.86 18.26
N TYR A 18 0.17 4.37 17.90
CA TYR A 18 0.46 2.96 17.62
C TYR A 18 1.56 2.46 18.55
N THR A 19 1.33 1.31 19.17
CA THR A 19 2.17 0.65 20.17
C THR A 19 2.74 -0.68 19.66
N TYR A 20 3.63 -1.31 20.42
CA TYR A 20 4.24 -2.58 20.04
C TYR A 20 3.19 -3.62 19.63
N GLU A 21 3.45 -4.35 18.56
CA GLU A 21 2.56 -5.35 17.94
C GLU A 21 1.28 -4.83 17.27
N ASP A 22 0.98 -3.53 17.33
CA ASP A 22 -0.07 -2.96 16.49
C ASP A 22 0.24 -3.20 15.01
N THR A 23 -0.75 -3.67 14.28
CA THR A 23 -0.66 -3.94 12.84
C THR A 23 -1.60 -3.04 12.07
N VAL A 24 -1.12 -2.53 10.93
CA VAL A 24 -1.90 -1.73 9.99
C VAL A 24 -1.86 -2.36 8.61
N SER A 25 -2.97 -2.28 7.89
CA SER A 25 -3.03 -2.67 6.48
C SER A 25 -3.14 -1.43 5.60
N PHE A 26 -2.55 -1.50 4.41
CA PHE A 26 -2.44 -0.42 3.45
C PHE A 26 -3.23 -0.73 2.19
N ASN A 27 -3.90 0.29 1.65
CA ASN A 27 -4.64 0.19 0.40
C ASN A 27 -4.43 1.44 -0.45
N CYS A 28 -4.01 1.27 -1.70
CA CYS A 28 -3.85 2.38 -2.62
C CYS A 28 -5.19 2.88 -3.16
N HIS A 29 -5.24 4.15 -3.55
CA HIS A 29 -6.38 4.71 -4.27
C HIS A 29 -6.48 4.12 -5.68
N GLU A 30 -7.63 4.31 -6.33
CA GLU A 30 -7.85 3.84 -7.69
C GLU A 30 -6.77 4.39 -8.65
N GLY A 31 -6.30 3.52 -9.56
CA GLY A 31 -5.23 3.87 -10.50
C GLY A 31 -3.82 3.84 -9.91
N PHE A 32 -3.67 3.50 -8.63
CA PHE A 32 -2.38 3.27 -7.99
C PHE A 32 -2.22 1.81 -7.58
N THR A 33 -1.00 1.31 -7.69
CA THR A 33 -0.59 -0.04 -7.32
C THR A 33 0.32 0.03 -6.11
N LEU A 34 0.06 -0.84 -5.12
CA LEU A 34 0.86 -0.94 -3.91
C LEU A 34 2.21 -1.60 -4.23
N GLN A 35 3.30 -0.91 -3.92
CA GLN A 35 4.66 -1.44 -4.01
C GLN A 35 5.21 -1.63 -2.59
N GLY A 36 5.40 -2.90 -2.21
CA GLY A 36 5.82 -3.30 -0.88
C GLY A 36 4.83 -4.29 -0.26
N HIS A 37 4.75 -4.31 1.06
CA HIS A 37 3.86 -5.22 1.77
C HIS A 37 2.51 -4.56 2.07
N HIS A 38 1.45 -5.37 2.08
CA HIS A 38 0.09 -4.90 2.35
C HIS A 38 -0.13 -4.56 3.83
N THR A 39 0.72 -5.06 4.72
CA THR A 39 0.63 -4.86 6.16
C THR A 39 1.98 -4.48 6.75
N ALA A 40 1.96 -3.75 7.87
CA ALA A 40 3.15 -3.49 8.67
C ALA A 40 2.80 -3.60 10.16
N ARG A 41 3.75 -4.11 10.93
CA ARG A 41 3.65 -4.28 12.38
C ARG A 41 4.59 -3.32 13.09
N CYS A 42 4.12 -2.74 14.18
CA CYS A 42 4.92 -1.86 15.01
C CYS A 42 5.89 -2.67 15.87
N ARG A 43 7.19 -2.41 15.70
CA ARG A 43 8.29 -3.06 16.42
C ARG A 43 8.64 -2.31 17.71
N ALA A 44 9.42 -2.95 18.58
CA ALA A 44 9.79 -2.42 19.90
C ALA A 44 10.66 -1.16 19.82
N ASP A 45 11.44 -1.02 18.74
CA ASP A 45 12.23 0.15 18.37
C ASP A 45 11.39 1.30 17.79
N LYS A 46 10.05 1.17 17.82
CA LYS A 46 9.07 2.14 17.30
C LYS A 46 9.12 2.32 15.78
N THR A 47 9.65 1.35 15.03
CA THR A 47 9.62 1.32 13.57
C THR A 47 8.53 0.40 13.02
N TRP A 48 8.13 0.63 11.76
CA TRP A 48 7.19 -0.23 11.05
C TRP A 48 7.94 -1.31 10.30
N GLU A 49 7.56 -2.57 10.50
CA GLU A 49 8.15 -3.70 9.79
C GLU A 49 7.08 -4.65 9.21
N PRO A 50 7.12 -4.91 7.90
CA PRO A 50 7.98 -4.28 6.89
C PRO A 50 7.72 -2.75 6.77
N PRO A 51 8.63 -1.99 6.12
CA PRO A 51 8.48 -0.54 5.96
C PRO A 51 7.16 -0.15 5.30
N VAL A 52 6.70 1.06 5.60
CA VAL A 52 5.47 1.63 5.00
C VAL A 52 5.58 1.60 3.46
N PRO A 53 4.61 1.00 2.74
CA PRO A 53 4.69 0.82 1.30
C PRO A 53 4.44 2.13 0.54
N VAL A 54 4.74 2.13 -0.76
CA VAL A 54 4.49 3.26 -1.66
C VAL A 54 3.40 2.89 -2.67
N CYS A 55 2.41 3.76 -2.83
CA CYS A 55 1.45 3.66 -3.93
C CYS A 55 1.99 4.35 -5.17
N LYS A 56 2.36 3.57 -6.18
CA LYS A 56 2.80 4.10 -7.47
C LYS A 56 1.65 4.10 -8.45
N ARG A 57 1.54 5.14 -9.27
CA ARG A 57 0.54 5.17 -10.33
C ARG A 57 0.77 3.94 -11.20
N GLY A 58 -0.25 3.11 -11.35
CA GLY A 58 -0.16 1.94 -12.21
C GLY A 58 0.25 2.43 -13.58
N LYS A 59 1.25 1.80 -14.20
CA LYS A 59 1.42 2.01 -15.64
C LYS A 59 0.08 1.65 -16.25
N CYS A 60 -0.51 2.58 -16.99
CA CYS A 60 -1.62 2.25 -17.87
C CYS A 60 -1.10 1.11 -18.73
N HIS A 61 -1.48 -0.13 -18.43
CA HIS A 61 -1.13 -1.24 -19.28
C HIS A 61 -2.16 -1.17 -20.41
N PRO A 62 -1.77 -0.80 -21.64
CA PRO A 62 -2.66 -0.95 -22.80
C PRO A 62 -3.04 -2.43 -23.05
N ALA A 63 -2.59 -3.37 -22.21
CA ALA A 63 -2.89 -4.80 -22.31
C ALA A 63 -4.38 -5.16 -22.23
N ARG A 64 -5.26 -4.27 -21.74
CA ARG A 64 -6.73 -4.50 -21.85
C ARG A 64 -7.29 -4.14 -23.23
N LEU A 65 -6.56 -3.39 -24.05
CA LEU A 65 -6.94 -3.06 -25.42
C LEU A 65 -6.36 -4.06 -26.45
N VAL A 66 -5.20 -4.66 -26.17
CA VAL A 66 -4.51 -5.55 -27.13
C VAL A 66 -5.14 -6.97 -27.20
N MET A 67 -5.78 -7.45 -26.14
CA MET A 67 -6.44 -8.78 -26.13
C MET A 67 -7.70 -8.87 -27.02
N LEU A 68 -8.19 -7.74 -27.55
CA LEU A 68 -9.35 -7.69 -28.45
C LEU A 68 -8.98 -7.64 -29.94
N LEU A 69 -7.67 -7.60 -30.27
CA LEU A 69 -7.17 -7.43 -31.65
C LEU A 69 -6.24 -8.56 -32.09
N SER A 70 -6.36 -9.75 -31.51
CA SER A 70 -5.72 -10.96 -32.06
C SER A 70 -6.76 -11.75 -32.87
N PRO A 71 -6.86 -11.56 -34.20
CA PRO A 71 -7.63 -12.48 -35.03
C PRO A 71 -6.89 -13.82 -35.09
N SER A 72 -7.59 -14.89 -34.70
CA SER A 72 -7.21 -16.28 -34.99
C SER A 72 -7.32 -16.57 -36.48
#